data_AF-A0A288W7L0-F1
#
_entry.id   AF-A0A288W7L0-F1
#
_cell.length_a   1.000
_cell.length_b   1.000
_cell.length_c   1.000
_cell.angle_alpha   90.00
_cell.angle_beta   90.00
_cell.angle_gamma   90.00
#
_symmetry.space_group_name_H-M   'P 1'
#
loop_
_entity.id
_entity.type
_entity.pdbx_description
1 polymer ?
#
loop_
_entity_poly.entity_id
_entity_poly.type
_entity_poly.pdbx_seq_one_letter_code
_entity_poly.pdbx_strand_id
1 'polypeptide(L)'
;MGLPWYRVHTVVLNDPGRLLSVHIMHTALVFGWAGSMALYELAVFDPFDPVLDPMWRQGMFVIPFMTRLGITNSWGGWGISGGTVT
;
A
#
# COMPACT_ATOMS: atom_id res chain seq x y z
N MET A 1 40.51 -3.97 -12.30
CA MET A 1 39.26 -3.23 -12.61
C MET A 1 38.24 -3.53 -11.53
N GLY A 2 37.49 -2.52 -11.06
CA GLY A 2 36.43 -2.70 -10.06
C GLY A 2 35.17 -3.37 -10.62
N LEU A 3 34.16 -3.54 -9.77
CA LEU A 3 32.85 -4.06 -10.19
C LEU A 3 32.13 -3.06 -11.13
N PRO A 4 31.52 -3.52 -12.24
CA PRO A 4 30.59 -2.69 -13.03
C PRO A 4 29.35 -2.28 -12.21
N TRP A 5 28.77 -1.12 -12.53
CA TRP A 5 27.66 -0.52 -11.76
C TRP A 5 26.43 -1.43 -11.62
N TYR A 6 26.12 -2.24 -12.63
CA TYR A 6 24.97 -3.14 -12.62
C TYR A 6 25.19 -4.42 -11.79
N ARG A 7 26.39 -4.60 -11.20
CA ARG A 7 26.74 -5.75 -10.35
C ARG A 7 26.90 -5.38 -8.87
N VAL A 8 26.63 -4.15 -8.46
CA VAL A 8 26.93 -3.68 -7.10
C VAL A 8 26.27 -4.51 -5.98
N HIS A 9 25.11 -5.11 -6.23
CA HIS A 9 24.42 -5.94 -5.24
C HIS A 9 24.97 -7.37 -5.10
N THR A 10 25.90 -7.82 -5.96
CA THR A 10 26.49 -9.17 -5.80
C THR A 10 27.35 -9.30 -4.54
N VAL A 11 27.70 -8.18 -3.90
CA VAL A 11 28.54 -8.14 -2.68
C VAL A 11 27.89 -8.84 -1.48
N VAL A 12 26.56 -8.98 -1.45
CA VAL A 12 25.85 -9.67 -0.35
C VAL A 12 25.57 -11.14 -0.63
N LEU A 13 25.99 -11.69 -1.79
CA LEU A 13 25.61 -13.03 -2.23
C LEU A 13 26.04 -14.15 -1.26
N ASN A 14 27.21 -13.99 -0.63
CA ASN A 14 27.76 -14.94 0.34
C ASN A 14 27.85 -14.36 1.77
N ASP A 15 27.08 -13.29 2.05
CA ASP A 15 26.97 -12.68 3.37
C ASP A 15 25.51 -12.79 3.84
N PRO A 16 25.11 -13.91 4.46
CA PRO A 16 23.70 -14.18 4.79
C PRO A 16 23.11 -13.16 5.78
N GLY A 17 23.94 -12.61 6.69
CA GLY A 17 23.49 -11.60 7.64
C GLY A 17 23.12 -10.29 6.95
N ARG A 18 23.97 -9.80 6.04
CA ARG A 18 23.67 -8.60 5.25
C ARG A 18 22.59 -8.86 4.21
N LEU A 19 22.55 -10.06 3.64
CA LEU A 19 21.49 -10.47 2.73
C LEU A 19 20.13 -10.39 3.43
N LEU A 20 19.99 -10.92 4.64
CA LEU A 20 18.76 -10.79 5.43
C LEU A 20 18.43 -9.32 5.70
N SER A 21 19.41 -8.50 6.08
CA SER A 21 19.21 -7.07 6.35
C SER A 21 18.64 -6.32 5.15
N VAL A 22 19.14 -6.56 3.92
CA VAL A 22 18.59 -5.89 2.72
C VAL A 22 17.20 -6.39 2.35
N HIS A 23 16.88 -7.66 2.64
CA HIS A 23 15.50 -8.17 2.48
C HIS A 23 14.54 -7.49 3.45
N ILE A 24 14.94 -7.31 4.71
CA ILE A 24 14.16 -6.57 5.70
C ILE A 24 13.99 -5.11 5.25
N MET A 25 15.05 -4.45 4.78
CA MET A 25 14.97 -3.09 4.23
C MET A 25 13.97 -3.00 3.07
N HIS A 26 14.06 -3.91 2.08
CA HIS A 26 13.13 -3.94 0.96
C HIS A 26 11.69 -4.14 1.43
N THR A 27 11.47 -5.04 2.39
CA THR A 27 10.14 -5.32 2.96
C THR A 27 9.60 -4.09 3.70
N ALA A 28 10.44 -3.39 4.46
CA ALA A 28 10.07 -2.15 5.15
C ALA A 28 9.70 -1.03 4.15
N LEU A 29 10.42 -0.91 3.03
CA LEU A 29 10.07 0.04 1.97
C LEU A 29 8.71 -0.27 1.35
N VAL A 30 8.42 -1.55 1.08
CA VAL A 30 7.12 -1.98 0.54
C VAL A 30 5.99 -1.72 1.54
N PHE A 31 6.18 -2.02 2.83
CA PHE A 31 5.19 -1.69 3.87
C PHE A 31 4.99 -0.19 4.02
N GLY A 32 6.08 0.59 3.97
CA GLY A 32 6.02 2.05 3.99
C GLY A 32 5.18 2.58 2.83
N TRP A 33 5.43 2.11 1.61
CA TRP A 33 4.63 2.49 0.44
C TRP A 33 3.16 2.10 0.59
N ALA A 34 2.86 0.86 1.02
CA ALA A 34 1.49 0.39 1.18
C ALA A 34 0.70 1.24 2.18
N GLY A 35 1.31 1.57 3.33
CA GLY A 35 0.71 2.44 4.33
C GLY A 35 0.54 3.88 3.84
N SER A 36 1.56 4.47 3.21
CA SER A 36 1.49 5.83 2.67
C SER A 36 0.42 5.97 1.59
N MET A 37 0.28 4.99 0.68
CA MET A 37 -0.76 5.02 -0.34
C MET A 37 -2.16 4.91 0.26
N ALA A 38 -2.37 4.02 1.23
CA ALA A 38 -3.66 3.89 1.90
C ALA A 38 -4.05 5.17 2.66
N LEU A 39 -3.10 5.78 3.37
CA LEU A 39 -3.33 7.06 4.07
C LEU A 39 -3.62 8.20 3.09
N TYR A 40 -2.91 8.25 1.97
CA TYR A 40 -3.16 9.25 0.92
C TYR A 40 -4.56 9.08 0.32
N GLU A 41 -4.94 7.86 -0.08
CA GLU A 41 -6.27 7.58 -0.63
C GLU A 41 -7.37 7.92 0.38
N LEU A 42 -7.24 7.52 1.65
CA LEU A 42 -8.20 7.89 2.70
C LEU A 42 -8.32 9.41 2.91
N ALA A 43 -7.24 10.18 2.68
CA ALA A 43 -7.26 11.63 2.84
C ALA A 43 -8.03 12.36 1.73
N VAL A 44 -8.19 11.73 0.55
CA VAL A 44 -8.82 12.35 -0.62
C VAL A 44 -10.11 11.64 -1.08
N PHE A 45 -10.39 10.44 -0.57
CA PHE A 45 -11.56 9.66 -0.94
C PHE A 45 -12.85 10.29 -0.43
N ASP A 46 -13.83 10.44 -1.32
CA ASP A 46 -15.19 10.87 -1.01
C ASP A 46 -16.12 9.64 -0.90
N PRO A 47 -16.66 9.32 0.30
CA PRO A 47 -17.52 8.16 0.49
C PRO A 47 -19.03 8.43 0.28
N PHE A 48 -19.45 9.66 -0.06
CA PHE A 48 -20.87 10.06 0.05
C PHE A 48 -21.78 9.56 -1.07
N ASP A 49 -21.26 9.31 -2.28
CA ASP A 49 -22.05 8.78 -3.41
C ASP A 49 -21.43 7.50 -4.00
N PRO A 50 -21.68 6.34 -3.39
CA PRO A 50 -21.15 5.06 -3.89
C PRO A 50 -21.81 4.59 -5.20
N VAL A 51 -22.87 5.24 -5.67
CA VAL A 51 -23.60 4.84 -6.90
C VAL A 51 -23.04 5.58 -8.10
N LEU A 52 -22.98 6.91 -8.04
CA LEU A 52 -22.52 7.73 -9.17
C LEU A 52 -21.05 8.07 -9.08
N ASP A 53 -20.43 8.10 -7.90
CA ASP A 53 -18.99 8.37 -7.74
C ASP A 53 -18.24 7.29 -6.92
N PRO A 54 -18.27 6.03 -7.35
CA PRO A 54 -17.57 4.94 -6.67
C PRO A 54 -16.04 5.09 -6.76
N MET A 55 -15.32 4.34 -5.90
CA MET A 55 -13.86 4.39 -5.76
C MET A 55 -13.05 4.38 -7.08
N TRP A 56 -13.52 3.67 -8.11
CA TRP A 56 -12.83 3.59 -9.40
C TRP A 56 -12.96 4.86 -10.26
N ARG A 57 -13.99 5.69 -10.03
CA ARG A 57 -14.12 7.02 -10.68
C ARG A 57 -13.20 8.05 -10.04
N GLN A 58 -12.91 7.90 -8.75
CA GLN A 58 -12.02 8.78 -8.00
C GLN A 58 -10.54 8.41 -8.13
N GLY A 59 -10.20 7.35 -8.87
CA GLY A 59 -8.81 6.91 -9.08
C GLY A 59 -8.19 6.19 -7.88
N MET A 60 -9.01 5.62 -6.99
CA MET A 60 -8.50 4.84 -5.87
C MET A 60 -7.89 3.53 -6.37
N PHE A 61 -6.67 3.22 -5.93
CA PHE A 61 -5.95 2.02 -6.30
C PHE A 61 -5.95 0.98 -5.17
N VAL A 62 -5.56 1.34 -3.94
CA VAL A 62 -5.40 0.37 -2.84
C VAL A 62 -6.68 0.10 -2.05
N ILE A 63 -7.61 1.05 -1.95
CA ILE A 63 -8.94 0.83 -1.33
C ILE A 63 -9.69 -0.37 -1.95
N PRO A 64 -9.76 -0.56 -3.28
CA PRO A 64 -10.32 -1.78 -3.89
C PRO A 64 -9.68 -3.10 -3.39
N PHE A 65 -8.38 -3.13 -3.14
CA PHE A 65 -7.71 -4.35 -2.65
C PHE A 65 -8.05 -4.65 -1.20
N MET A 66 -8.19 -3.62 -0.36
CA MET A 66 -8.62 -3.78 1.04
C MET A 66 -10.08 -4.25 1.12
N THR A 67 -10.97 -3.64 0.33
CA THR A 67 -12.41 -3.98 0.32
C THR A 67 -12.65 -5.38 -0.21
N ARG A 68 -11.86 -5.85 -1.20
CA ARG A 68 -11.89 -7.25 -1.67
C ARG A 68 -11.68 -8.27 -0.54
N LEU A 69 -10.95 -7.89 0.51
CA LEU A 69 -10.66 -8.75 1.66
C LEU A 69 -11.55 -8.44 2.89
N GLY A 70 -12.62 -7.68 2.71
CA GLY A 70 -13.63 -7.43 3.74
C GLY A 70 -13.39 -6.20 4.61
N ILE A 71 -12.40 -5.36 4.30
CA ILE A 71 -12.21 -4.08 5.01
C ILE A 71 -13.12 -3.02 4.37
N THR A 72 -14.31 -2.82 4.95
CA THR A 72 -15.37 -1.98 4.34
C THR A 72 -15.85 -0.83 5.21
N ASN A 73 -15.50 -0.78 6.48
CA ASN A 73 -15.99 0.21 7.44
C ASN A 73 -14.84 1.10 7.89
N SER A 74 -15.06 2.41 7.87
CA SER A 74 -14.11 3.41 8.37
C SER A 74 -14.42 3.78 9.82
N TRP A 75 -13.39 4.10 10.60
CA TRP A 75 -13.56 4.73 11.91
C TRP A 75 -14.19 6.14 11.83
N GLY A 76 -14.32 6.71 10.63
CA GLY A 76 -15.12 7.92 10.38
C GLY A 76 -16.63 7.69 10.37
N GLY A 77 -17.13 6.50 10.71
CA GLY A 77 -18.56 6.20 10.83
C GLY A 77 -19.27 5.90 9.51
N TRP A 78 -18.54 5.69 8.42
CA TRP A 78 -19.08 5.38 7.10
C TRP A 78 -18.61 4.01 6.60
N GLY A 79 -19.44 3.36 5.78
CA GLY A 79 -19.15 2.11 5.09
C GLY A 79 -19.09 2.30 3.57
N ILE A 80 -18.30 1.48 2.88
CA ILE A 80 -18.04 1.62 1.44
C ILE A 80 -19.30 1.48 0.55
N SER A 81 -20.36 0.87 1.07
CA SER A 81 -21.66 0.73 0.41
C SER A 81 -22.65 1.85 0.77
N GLY A 82 -22.19 2.94 1.40
CA GLY A 82 -23.01 4.11 1.74
C GLY A 82 -23.75 4.04 3.08
N GLY A 83 -23.53 3.00 3.88
CA GLY A 83 -24.12 2.88 5.22
C GLY A 83 -23.35 3.66 6.28
N THR A 84 -24.04 4.06 7.37
CA THR A 84 -23.41 4.56 8.60
C THR A 84 -23.09 3.40 9.54
N VAL A 85 -21.93 3.45 10.20
CA VAL A 85 -21.46 2.43 11.15
C VAL A 85 -21.27 3.07 12.52
N THR A 86 -21.79 2.41 13.57
CA THR A 86 -21.70 2.84 14.98
C THR A 86 -20.41 2.41 15.66
#